data_AF-A0A1F4PLP9-F1
#
_entry.id   AF-A0A1F4PLP9-F1
#
_cell.length_a   1.000
_cell.length_b   1.000
_cell.length_c   1.000
_cell.angle_alpha   90.00
_cell.angle_beta   90.00
_cell.angle_gamma   90.00
#
_symmetry.space_group_name_H-M   'P 1'
#
loop_
_entity.id
_entity.type
_entity.pdbx_description
1 polymer ?
#
loop_
_entity_poly.entity_id
_entity_poly.type
_entity_poly.pdbx_seq_one_letter_code
_entity_poly.pdbx_strand_id
1 'polypeptide(L)'
;MLFTSAVGTSCEVVFTALSHYIQKKDKRFKGHTYLWMIPVYASIYPIYRLVYPKVKKFNALIRYLIYVSMIYGIEYTSGKLLQKLIGHAPWEKYYRGKKYAVDNLIRLDYIPIWCTAAIIFEKTCHACDNL
;
A
#
# COMPACT_ATOMS: atom_id res chain seq x y z
N MET A 1 -7.48 1.79 12.82
CA MET A 1 -7.18 0.45 12.26
C MET A 1 -8.18 0.05 11.17
N LEU A 2 -9.48 -0.12 11.49
CA LEU A 2 -10.49 -0.49 10.47
C LEU A 2 -10.71 0.62 9.44
N PHE A 3 -10.73 1.88 9.87
CA PHE A 3 -10.88 3.03 8.98
C PHE A 3 -9.74 3.14 7.95
N THR A 4 -8.48 3.01 8.38
CA THR A 4 -7.32 3.03 7.48
C THR A 4 -7.31 1.83 6.52
N SER A 5 -7.77 0.66 6.98
CA SER A 5 -7.95 -0.50 6.11
C SER A 5 -9.02 -0.25 5.05
N ALA A 6 -10.15 0.34 5.41
CA ALA A 6 -11.23 0.66 4.47
C ALA A 6 -10.76 1.67 3.41
N VAL A 7 -10.04 2.71 3.83
CA VAL A 7 -9.44 3.71 2.93
C VAL A 7 -8.42 3.04 2.00
N GLY A 8 -7.50 2.23 2.52
CA GLY A 8 -6.49 1.53 1.72
C GLY A 8 -7.12 0.60 0.68
N THR A 9 -8.11 -0.20 1.10
CA THR A 9 -8.84 -1.11 0.21
C THR A 9 -9.60 -0.34 -0.88
N SER A 10 -10.25 0.77 -0.53
CA SER A 10 -10.97 1.62 -1.49
C SER A 10 -10.00 2.22 -2.52
N CYS A 11 -8.85 2.73 -2.07
CA CYS A 11 -7.81 3.25 -2.95
C CYS A 11 -7.28 2.17 -3.90
N GLU A 12 -7.07 0.94 -3.42
CA GLU A 12 -6.60 -0.17 -4.25
C GLU A 12 -7.62 -0.57 -5.33
N VAL A 13 -8.91 -0.63 -4.99
CA VAL A 13 -9.99 -0.89 -5.96
C VAL A 13 -10.02 0.20 -7.04
N VAL A 14 -9.93 1.47 -6.67
CA VAL A 14 -9.87 2.58 -7.64
C VAL A 14 -8.61 2.48 -8.51
N PHE A 15 -7.46 2.21 -7.91
CA PHE A 15 -6.19 2.10 -8.62
C PHE A 15 -6.18 0.95 -9.64
N THR A 16 -6.69 -0.21 -9.25
CA THR A 16 -6.77 -1.38 -10.13
C THR A 16 -7.78 -1.16 -11.26
N ALA A 17 -8.92 -0.51 -10.98
CA ALA A 17 -9.90 -0.11 -11.99
C ALA A 17 -9.28 0.82 -13.04
N LEU A 18 -8.56 1.87 -12.60
CA LEU A 18 -7.88 2.81 -13.49
C LEU A 18 -6.76 2.13 -14.28
N SER A 19 -5.97 1.29 -13.63
CA SER A 19 -4.89 0.52 -14.28
C SER A 19 -5.42 -0.40 -15.37
N HIS A 20 -6.55 -1.07 -15.12
CA HIS A 20 -7.24 -1.91 -16.10
C HIS A 20 -7.76 -1.10 -17.28
N TYR A 21 -8.37 0.06 -17.03
CA TYR A 21 -8.82 0.97 -18.08
C TYR A 21 -7.65 1.43 -18.96
N ILE A 22 -6.52 1.82 -18.37
CA ILE A 22 -5.35 2.28 -19.14
C ILE A 22 -4.79 1.17 -20.01
N GLN A 23 -4.66 -0.05 -19.48
CA GLN A 23 -4.02 -1.17 -20.17
C GLN A 23 -4.92 -1.84 -21.21
N LYS A 24 -6.21 -2.02 -20.90
CA LYS A 24 -7.15 -2.81 -21.72
C LYS A 24 -8.25 -1.97 -22.38
N LYS A 25 -8.31 -0.66 -22.09
CA LYS A 25 -9.39 0.26 -22.52
C LYS A 25 -10.80 -0.21 -22.16
N ASP A 26 -10.92 -1.06 -21.13
CA ASP A 26 -12.20 -1.56 -20.65
C ASP A 26 -12.93 -0.45 -19.85
N LYS A 27 -14.02 0.06 -20.41
CA LYS A 27 -14.84 1.15 -19.83
C LYS A 27 -15.69 0.71 -18.63
N ARG A 28 -15.66 -0.57 -18.25
CA ARG A 28 -16.41 -1.08 -17.09
C ARG A 28 -15.80 -0.71 -15.75
N PHE A 29 -14.56 -0.18 -15.72
CA PHE A 29 -13.85 0.25 -14.51
C PHE A 29 -13.90 -0.76 -13.36
N LYS A 30 -13.69 -2.04 -13.69
CA LYS A 30 -13.68 -3.11 -12.68
C LYS A 30 -12.36 -3.09 -11.92
N GLY A 31 -12.42 -2.72 -10.64
CA GLY A 31 -11.33 -2.82 -9.69
C GLY A 31 -11.44 -4.07 -8.84
N HIS A 32 -10.32 -4.53 -8.31
CA HIS A 32 -10.27 -5.67 -7.39
C HIS A 32 -9.19 -5.45 -6.32
N THR A 33 -9.40 -6.05 -5.17
CA THR A 33 -8.43 -6.15 -4.07
C THR A 33 -8.47 -7.57 -3.53
N TYR A 34 -7.40 -8.00 -2.88
CA TYR A 34 -7.36 -9.30 -2.22
C TYR A 34 -7.80 -9.16 -0.78
N LEU A 35 -8.56 -10.14 -0.27
CA LEU A 35 -9.01 -10.13 1.12
C LEU A 35 -7.83 -10.05 2.11
N TRP A 36 -6.70 -10.67 1.77
CA TRP A 36 -5.46 -10.61 2.53
C TRP A 36 -4.82 -9.21 2.59
N MET A 37 -5.21 -8.25 1.75
CA MET A 37 -4.74 -6.87 1.84
C MET A 37 -5.41 -6.09 2.98
N ILE A 38 -6.59 -6.51 3.45
CA ILE A 38 -7.28 -5.90 4.59
C ILE A 38 -6.39 -5.92 5.84
N PRO A 39 -5.88 -7.08 6.33
CA PRO A 39 -5.00 -7.07 7.51
C PRO A 39 -3.69 -6.33 7.26
N VAL A 40 -3.16 -6.35 6.03
CA VAL A 40 -1.96 -5.59 5.65
C VAL A 40 -2.20 -4.09 5.81
N TYR A 41 -3.27 -3.56 5.24
CA TYR A 41 -3.64 -2.13 5.37
C TYR A 41 -4.03 -1.75 6.79
N ALA A 42 -4.70 -2.64 7.53
CA ALA A 42 -5.01 -2.42 8.94
C ALA A 42 -3.75 -2.27 9.79
N SER A 43 -2.68 -3.00 9.47
CA SER A 43 -1.40 -2.98 10.20
C SER A 43 -0.60 -1.69 10.04
N ILE A 44 -0.88 -0.88 9.00
CA ILE A 44 -0.12 0.35 8.72
C ILE A 44 -0.34 1.40 9.83
N TYR A 45 -1.56 1.53 10.35
CA TYR A 45 -1.91 2.53 11.37
C TYR A 45 -1.14 2.39 12.71
N PRO A 46 -1.10 1.22 13.37
CA PRO A 46 -0.32 1.07 14.60
C PRO A 46 1.16 1.34 14.38
N ILE A 47 1.72 0.87 13.26
CA ILE A 47 3.13 1.10 12.92
C ILE A 47 3.38 2.60 12.71
N TYR A 48 2.48 3.28 11.99
CA TYR A 48 2.54 4.73 11.81
C TYR A 48 2.55 5.48 13.13
N ARG A 49 1.68 5.13 14.09
CA ARG A 49 1.68 5.78 15.42
C ARG A 49 3.00 5.64 16.16
N LEU A 50 3.73 4.53 15.96
CA LEU A 50 5.07 4.33 16.56
C LEU A 50 6.17 5.13 15.83
N VAL A 51 6.02 5.29 14.51
CA VAL A 51 7.01 5.98 13.65
C VAL A 51 6.83 7.49 13.69
N TYR A 52 5.59 7.98 13.66
CA TYR A 52 5.25 9.41 13.54
C TYR A 52 5.98 10.32 14.54
N PRO A 53 6.03 10.02 15.86
CA PRO A 53 6.72 10.88 16.83
C PRO A 53 8.21 11.04 16.56
N LYS A 54 8.85 10.05 15.93
CA LYS A 54 10.27 10.06 15.57
C LYS A 54 10.53 10.88 14.32
N VAL A 55 9.56 10.94 13.41
CA VAL A 55 9.73 11.56 12.10
C VAL A 55 9.04 12.92 11.93
N LYS A 56 8.20 13.32 12.89
CA LYS A 56 7.45 14.60 12.84
C LYS A 56 8.33 15.85 12.70
N LYS A 57 9.60 15.77 13.12
CA LYS A 57 10.56 16.88 13.04
C LYS A 57 11.21 17.03 11.66
N PHE A 58 11.15 16.00 10.82
CA PHE A 58 11.69 16.07 9.46
C PHE A 58 10.73 16.83 8.53
N ASN A 59 11.29 17.34 7.44
CA ASN A 59 10.49 17.93 6.37
C ASN A 59 9.55 16.88 5.74
N ALA A 60 8.50 17.36 5.06
CA ALA A 60 7.47 16.49 4.51
C ALA A 60 8.03 15.45 3.52
N LEU A 61 9.02 15.84 2.71
CA LEU A 61 9.62 14.94 1.71
C LEU A 61 10.31 13.73 2.35
N ILE A 62 11.18 13.97 3.33
CA ILE A 62 11.89 12.90 4.06
C ILE A 62 10.87 12.00 4.76
N ARG A 63 9.84 12.60 5.36
CA ARG A 63 8.78 11.86 6.05
C ARG A 63 8.01 10.93 5.10
N TYR A 64 7.65 11.40 3.91
CA TYR A 64 6.99 10.56 2.91
C TYR A 64 7.90 9.44 2.39
N LEU A 65 9.20 9.69 2.20
CA LEU A 65 10.15 8.64 1.84
C LEU A 65 10.25 7.55 2.92
N ILE A 66 10.22 7.94 4.21
CA ILE A 66 10.18 7.00 5.32
C ILE A 66 8.88 6.20 5.31
N TYR A 67 7.73 6.84 5.06
CA TYR A 67 6.45 6.13 4.97
C TYR A 67 6.39 5.17 3.78
N VAL A 68 6.90 5.56 2.61
CA VAL A 68 7.00 4.64 1.46
C VAL A 68 7.88 3.44 1.79
N SER A 69 9.02 3.67 2.44
CA SER A 69 9.92 2.59 2.87
C SER A 69 9.24 1.66 3.88
N MET A 70 8.48 2.23 4.82
CA MET A 70 7.68 1.48 5.79
C MET A 70 6.60 0.64 5.10
N ILE A 71 5.86 1.22 4.16
CA ILE A 71 4.81 0.52 3.41
C ILE A 71 5.41 -0.65 2.62
N TYR A 72 6.52 -0.44 1.91
CA TYR A 72 7.23 -1.53 1.23
C TYR A 72 7.71 -2.61 2.21
N GLY A 73 8.20 -2.23 3.40
CA GLY A 73 8.57 -3.19 4.43
C GLY A 73 7.38 -4.05 4.87
N ILE A 74 6.24 -3.43 5.14
CA ILE A 74 5.00 -4.13 5.52
C ILE A 74 4.51 -5.04 4.39
N GLU A 75 4.44 -4.53 3.16
CA GLU A 75 4.00 -5.28 1.99
C GLU A 75 4.93 -6.47 1.70
N TYR A 76 6.24 -6.27 1.74
CA TYR A 76 7.23 -7.31 1.51
C TYR A 76 7.17 -8.41 2.58
N THR A 77 7.17 -8.03 3.86
CA THR A 77 7.10 -8.98 4.98
C THR A 77 5.78 -9.76 4.97
N SER A 78 4.66 -9.09 4.70
CA SER A 78 3.34 -9.72 4.56
C SER A 78 3.31 -10.67 3.37
N GLY A 79 3.89 -10.28 2.23
CA GLY A 79 4.03 -11.12 1.05
C GLY A 79 4.84 -12.38 1.32
N LYS A 80 5.99 -12.26 2.00
CA LYS A 80 6.81 -13.41 2.42
C LYS A 80 6.07 -14.32 3.40
N LEU A 81 5.34 -13.73 4.36
CA LEU A 81 4.54 -14.48 5.32
C LEU A 81 3.42 -15.27 4.61
N LEU A 82 2.71 -14.64 3.66
CA LEU A 82 1.69 -15.30 2.86
C LEU A 82 2.28 -16.41 1.98
N GLN A 83 3.42 -16.17 1.34
CA GLN A 83 4.15 -17.23 0.62
C GLN A 83 4.46 -18.43 1.54
N LYS A 84 4.85 -18.18 2.80
CA LYS A 84 5.12 -19.24 3.77
C LYS A 84 3.85 -19.97 4.24
N LEU A 85 2.74 -19.26 4.43
CA LEU A 85 1.50 -19.82 4.99
C LEU A 85 0.62 -20.53 3.95
N ILE A 86 0.50 -19.96 2.75
CA ILE A 86 -0.42 -20.43 1.69
C ILE A 86 0.27 -20.72 0.35
N GLY A 87 1.61 -20.65 0.32
CA GLY A 87 2.43 -21.01 -0.86
C GLY A 87 2.59 -19.92 -1.91
N HIS A 88 1.82 -18.83 -1.86
CA HIS A 88 1.92 -17.71 -2.80
C HIS A 88 1.41 -16.40 -2.19
N ALA A 89 1.92 -15.25 -2.67
CA ALA A 89 1.31 -13.95 -2.37
C ALA A 89 0.25 -13.62 -3.42
N PRO A 90 -0.94 -13.12 -3.05
CA PRO A 90 -2.02 -12.91 -4.01
C PRO A 90 -1.66 -11.97 -5.17
N TRP A 91 -0.87 -10.93 -4.91
CA TRP A 91 -0.44 -9.96 -5.91
C TRP A 91 0.80 -10.37 -6.72
N GLU A 92 1.45 -11.49 -6.37
CA GLU A 92 2.69 -11.95 -7.00
C GLU A 92 2.56 -12.10 -8.52
N LYS A 93 1.42 -12.62 -8.97
CA LYS A 93 1.11 -12.86 -10.39
C LYS A 93 1.17 -11.57 -11.22
N TYR A 94 0.78 -10.44 -10.65
CA TYR A 94 0.76 -9.14 -11.35
C TYR A 94 2.14 -8.50 -11.45
N TYR A 95 3.04 -8.88 -10.54
CA TYR A 95 4.38 -8.29 -10.44
C TYR A 95 5.43 -9.14 -11.16
N ARG A 96 5.13 -10.42 -11.42
CA ARG A 96 5.96 -11.32 -12.21
C ARG A 96 6.28 -10.75 -13.60
N GLY A 97 7.56 -10.72 -13.94
CA GLY A 97 8.07 -10.25 -15.23
C GLY A 97 8.09 -8.71 -15.38
N LYS A 98 7.84 -7.94 -14.32
CA LYS A 98 8.00 -6.48 -14.32
C LYS A 98 9.42 -6.09 -13.96
N LYS A 99 10.01 -5.14 -14.72
CA LYS A 99 11.43 -4.75 -14.63
C LYS A 99 11.89 -4.31 -13.24
N TYR A 100 11.01 -3.70 -12.46
CA TYR A 100 11.33 -3.15 -11.13
C TYR A 100 10.64 -3.91 -9.99
N ALA A 101 10.20 -5.15 -10.24
CA ALA A 101 9.65 -6.01 -9.20
C ALA A 101 10.79 -6.68 -8.40
N VAL A 102 10.72 -6.59 -7.08
CA VAL A 102 11.64 -7.27 -6.16
C VAL A 102 10.90 -8.45 -5.56
N ASP A 103 11.43 -9.66 -5.77
CA ASP A 103 10.80 -10.95 -5.39
C ASP A 103 9.36 -11.14 -5.87
N ASN A 104 8.90 -10.33 -6.83
CA ASN A 104 7.50 -10.21 -7.23
C ASN A 104 6.55 -9.81 -6.09
N LEU A 105 7.08 -9.23 -4.99
CA LEU A 105 6.31 -8.84 -3.81
C LEU A 105 6.14 -7.32 -3.71
N ILE A 106 7.13 -6.56 -4.15
CA ILE A 106 7.08 -5.09 -4.20
C ILE A 106 7.53 -4.62 -5.59
N ARG A 107 7.09 -3.42 -5.97
CA ARG A 107 7.40 -2.81 -7.26
C ARG A 107 7.95 -1.41 -7.07
N LEU A 108 9.25 -1.25 -7.29
CA LEU A 108 9.94 0.03 -7.03
C LEU A 108 9.46 1.15 -7.97
N ASP A 109 8.89 0.82 -9.13
CA ASP A 109 8.29 1.79 -10.03
C ASP A 109 7.00 2.43 -9.48
N TYR A 110 6.44 1.90 -8.39
CA TYR A 110 5.27 2.46 -7.71
C TYR A 110 5.62 3.52 -6.66
N ILE A 111 6.89 3.89 -6.50
CA ILE A 111 7.31 4.95 -5.55
C ILE A 111 6.45 6.23 -5.68
N PRO A 112 6.17 6.78 -6.88
CA PRO A 112 5.35 7.98 -7.00
C PRO A 112 3.93 7.78 -6.48
N ILE A 113 3.33 6.62 -6.77
CA ILE A 113 1.98 6.26 -6.31
C ILE A 113 1.96 6.09 -4.79
N TRP A 114 2.98 5.43 -4.23
CA TRP A 114 3.13 5.25 -2.80
C TRP A 114 3.40 6.56 -2.06
N CYS A 115 4.10 7.51 -2.66
CA CYS A 115 4.22 8.87 -2.12
C CYS A 115 2.84 9.55 -2.02
N THR A 116 2.01 9.46 -3.07
CA THR A 116 0.63 9.98 -3.01
C THR A 116 -0.19 9.28 -1.94
N ALA A 117 -0.09 7.95 -1.83
CA ALA A 117 -0.76 7.18 -0.80
C ALA A 117 -0.28 7.59 0.62
N ALA A 118 1.02 7.83 0.80
CA ALA A 118 1.60 8.28 2.06
C ALA A 118 1.06 9.66 2.49
N ILE A 119 0.85 10.58 1.55
CA ILE A 119 0.23 11.90 1.83
C ILE A 119 -1.23 11.72 2.29
N ILE A 120 -2.01 10.92 1.56
CA ILE A 120 -3.42 10.63 1.91
C ILE A 120 -3.45 10.00 3.31
N PHE A 121 -2.61 9.00 3.52
CA PHE A 121 -2.55 8.23 4.75
C PHE A 121 -2.19 9.10 5.96
N GLU A 122 -1.19 9.98 5.86
CA GLU A 122 -0.85 10.91 6.94
C GLU A 122 -2.05 11.79 7.30
N LYS A 123 -2.76 12.35 6.31
CA LYS A 123 -3.97 13.15 6.55
C LYS A 123 -5.09 12.32 7.19
N THR A 124 -5.32 11.11 6.72
CA THR A 124 -6.33 10.19 7.25
C THR A 124 -6.02 9.79 8.69
N CYS A 125 -4.75 9.53 9.02
CA CYS A 125 -4.34 9.19 10.38
C CYS A 125 -4.51 10.38 11.33
N HIS A 126 -4.15 11.59 10.90
CA HIS A 126 -4.42 12.80 11.66
C HIS A 126 -5.91 13.04 11.90
N ALA A 127 -6.76 12.79 10.89
CA ALA A 127 -8.21 12.86 11.09
C ALA A 127 -8.69 11.83 12.12
N CYS A 128 -8.16 10.60 12.07
CA CYS A 128 -8.51 9.52 13.00
C CYS A 128 -8.03 9.78 14.45
N ASP A 129 -6.96 10.53 14.64
CA ASP A 129 -6.47 10.91 15.97
C ASP A 129 -7.28 12.06 16.60
N ASN A 130 -8.07 12.78 15.80
CA ASN A 130 -8.93 13.89 16.23
C ASN A 130 -10.43 13.48 16.38
N LEU A 131 -10.75 12.21 16.13
CA LEU A 131 -12.07 11.59 16.34
C LEU A 131 -12.12 10.90 17.70
#